data_AF-A0A518AZE0-F1
#
_entry.id   AF-A0A518AZE0-F1
#
_cell.length_a   1.000
_cell.length_b   1.000
_cell.length_c   1.000
_cell.angle_alpha   90.00
_cell.angle_beta   90.00
_cell.angle_gamma   90.00
#
_symmetry.space_group_name_H-M   'P 1'
#
loop_
_entity.id
_entity.type
_entity.pdbx_description
1 polymer ?
#
loop_
_entity_poly.entity_id
_entity_poly.type
_entity_poly.pdbx_seq_one_letter_code
_entity_poly.pdbx_strand_id
1 'polypeptide(L)'
;MSCGCGHESSDPMIHQFDLAALTSLQASAAAEMTQEFSTQQIWLIEGQPTVATGTADGKKGCVTVPIFGIPLKLCWEIREVDPFPPEVSIRVRFSVSHNGSEYFSVILLMKCEDVLNPSTCSVTVESENVLMEAYRPSCNWSCLRRCAPGCIRCGTNYWCWAACAGACVLRCCRV
;
A
#
# COMPACT_ATOMS: atom_id res chain seq x y z
N MET A 1 -5.78 3.22 25.20
CA MET A 1 -4.63 3.24 24.27
C MET A 1 -5.15 2.73 22.92
N SER A 2 -5.43 3.65 22.00
CA SER A 2 -6.11 3.40 20.72
C SER A 2 -5.07 3.26 19.59
N CYS A 3 -5.23 2.27 18.70
CA CYS A 3 -4.55 2.26 17.42
C CYS A 3 -5.05 3.45 16.62
N GLY A 4 -4.18 4.43 16.35
CA GLY A 4 -4.50 5.73 15.75
C GLY A 4 -4.96 5.67 14.29
N CYS A 5 -6.04 4.94 14.02
CA CYS A 5 -6.93 5.14 12.90
C CYS A 5 -8.03 6.09 13.38
N GLY A 6 -8.02 7.36 12.94
CA GLY A 6 -9.13 8.29 13.13
C GLY A 6 -9.31 8.82 14.57
N HIS A 7 -8.84 10.05 14.81
CA HIS A 7 -9.49 10.93 15.78
C HIS A 7 -10.18 12.04 15.00
N GLU A 8 -11.17 11.63 14.21
CA GLU A 8 -12.37 12.41 13.94
C GLU A 8 -13.53 11.47 14.25
N SER A 9 -14.53 11.97 14.95
CA SER A 9 -15.71 11.23 15.39
C SER A 9 -16.60 10.84 14.21
N SER A 10 -16.13 9.94 13.35
CA SER A 10 -16.99 9.29 12.37
C SER A 10 -17.59 8.06 13.02
N ASP A 11 -18.92 8.06 13.16
CA ASP A 11 -19.69 6.87 13.48
C ASP A 11 -19.18 5.66 12.67
N PRO A 12 -19.25 4.43 13.21
CA PRO A 12 -18.86 3.25 12.46
C PRO A 12 -19.66 3.19 11.15
N MET A 13 -19.01 3.47 10.02
CA MET A 13 -19.64 3.36 8.70
C MET A 13 -19.78 1.88 8.36
N ILE A 14 -21.03 1.41 8.35
CA ILE A 14 -21.36 0.11 7.76
C ILE A 14 -21.35 0.31 6.25
N HIS A 15 -20.34 -0.24 5.58
CA HIS A 15 -20.32 -0.30 4.12
C HIS A 15 -21.06 -1.56 3.65
N GLN A 16 -22.25 -1.37 3.08
CA GLN A 16 -23.00 -2.46 2.46
C GLN A 16 -22.60 -2.55 0.98
N PHE A 17 -22.10 -3.72 0.57
CA PHE A 17 -21.71 -3.99 -0.80
C PHE A 17 -22.72 -4.94 -1.44
N ASP A 18 -23.15 -4.61 -2.66
CA ASP A 18 -23.93 -5.54 -3.47
C ASP A 18 -23.04 -6.74 -3.84
N LEU A 19 -23.60 -7.95 -3.73
CA LEU A 19 -22.95 -9.19 -4.14
C LEU A 19 -22.56 -9.15 -5.64
N ALA A 20 -23.38 -8.51 -6.47
CA ALA A 20 -23.07 -8.33 -7.90
C ALA A 20 -21.84 -7.43 -8.10
N ALA A 21 -21.72 -6.35 -7.32
CA ALA A 21 -20.55 -5.45 -7.37
C ALA A 21 -19.28 -6.16 -6.90
N LEU A 22 -19.35 -6.95 -5.82
CA LEU A 22 -18.23 -7.78 -5.35
C LEU A 22 -17.80 -8.81 -6.41
N THR A 23 -18.75 -9.47 -7.06
CA THR A 23 -18.47 -10.45 -8.10
C THR A 23 -17.82 -9.79 -9.33
N SER A 24 -18.30 -8.61 -9.72
CA SER A 24 -17.69 -7.84 -10.81
C SER A 24 -16.26 -7.42 -10.49
N LEU A 25 -16.01 -6.93 -9.26
CA LEU A 25 -14.68 -6.53 -8.82
C LEU A 25 -13.71 -7.73 -8.81
N GLN A 26 -14.15 -8.89 -8.33
CA GLN A 26 -13.36 -10.12 -8.38
C GLN A 26 -13.06 -10.56 -9.81
N ALA A 27 -14.02 -10.46 -10.72
CA ALA A 27 -13.83 -10.83 -12.13
C ALA A 27 -12.82 -9.92 -12.83
N SER A 28 -12.91 -8.60 -12.62
CA SER A 28 -11.93 -7.63 -13.14
C SER A 28 -10.53 -7.88 -12.59
N ALA A 29 -10.41 -8.15 -11.29
CA ALA A 29 -9.13 -8.46 -10.67
C ALA A 29 -8.53 -9.78 -11.17
N ALA A 30 -9.36 -10.81 -11.40
CA ALA A 30 -8.94 -12.10 -11.93
C ALA A 30 -8.40 -12.00 -13.37
N ALA A 31 -8.98 -11.13 -14.19
CA ALA A 31 -8.50 -10.87 -15.56
C ALA A 31 -7.09 -10.25 -15.59
N GLU A 32 -6.66 -9.63 -14.48
CA GLU A 32 -5.37 -8.97 -14.33
C GLU A 32 -4.35 -9.78 -13.51
N MET A 33 -4.69 -11.00 -13.08
CA MET A 33 -3.79 -11.85 -12.30
C MET A 33 -2.65 -12.39 -13.18
N THR A 34 -1.42 -12.23 -12.70
CA THR A 34 -0.24 -12.90 -13.25
C THR A 34 -0.15 -14.33 -12.70
N GLN A 35 0.65 -15.20 -13.33
CA GLN A 35 0.88 -16.57 -12.84
C GLN A 35 1.41 -16.63 -11.39
N GLU A 36 2.03 -15.56 -10.89
CA GLU A 36 2.58 -15.46 -9.54
C GLU A 36 1.53 -15.09 -8.49
N PHE A 37 0.42 -14.45 -8.87
CA PHE A 37 -0.61 -14.02 -7.93
C PHE A 37 -1.60 -15.16 -7.71
N SER A 38 -1.80 -15.53 -6.46
CA SER A 38 -2.66 -16.66 -6.06
C SER A 38 -3.71 -16.29 -5.03
N THR A 39 -3.65 -15.07 -4.49
CA THR A 39 -4.52 -14.61 -3.40
C THR A 39 -5.16 -13.27 -3.74
N GLN A 40 -6.40 -13.08 -3.29
CA GLN A 40 -7.15 -11.82 -3.42
C GLN A 40 -7.62 -11.34 -2.04
N GLN A 41 -7.57 -10.03 -1.80
CA GLN A 41 -8.14 -9.39 -0.61
C GLN A 41 -8.97 -8.17 -1.00
N ILE A 42 -10.05 -7.92 -0.26
CA ILE A 42 -10.85 -6.70 -0.42
C ILE A 42 -10.30 -5.64 0.51
N TRP A 43 -9.89 -4.52 -0.06
CA TRP A 43 -9.44 -3.34 0.66
C TRP A 43 -10.45 -2.21 0.50
N LEU A 44 -10.51 -1.33 1.49
CA LEU A 44 -11.27 -0.08 1.41
C LEU A 44 -10.28 1.06 1.22
N ILE A 45 -10.31 1.67 0.04
CA ILE A 45 -9.46 2.82 -0.29
C ILE A 45 -10.38 4.01 -0.50
N GLU A 46 -10.25 5.04 0.34
CA GLU A 46 -11.13 6.22 0.34
C GLU A 46 -12.63 5.87 0.40
N GLY A 47 -12.97 4.79 1.12
CA GLY A 47 -14.34 4.30 1.25
C GLY A 47 -14.86 3.48 0.05
N GLN A 48 -14.04 3.28 -0.98
CA GLN A 48 -14.37 2.44 -2.13
C GLN A 48 -13.77 1.03 -2.00
N PRO A 49 -14.56 -0.03 -2.25
CA PRO A 49 -14.09 -1.40 -2.23
C PRO A 49 -13.21 -1.66 -3.44
N THR A 50 -12.01 -2.16 -3.18
CA THR A 50 -11.02 -2.44 -4.22
C THR A 50 -10.44 -3.82 -3.98
N VAL A 51 -10.23 -4.60 -5.05
CA VAL A 51 -9.62 -5.93 -4.91
C VAL A 51 -8.12 -5.80 -5.14
N ALA A 52 -7.37 -6.14 -4.11
CA ALA A 52 -5.92 -6.30 -4.16
C ALA A 52 -5.61 -7.77 -4.47
N THR A 53 -4.71 -8.02 -5.43
CA THR A 53 -4.25 -9.36 -5.82
C THR A 53 -2.77 -9.50 -5.52
N GLY A 54 -2.31 -10.69 -5.16
CA GLY A 54 -0.92 -10.87 -4.74
C GLY A 54 -0.52 -12.30 -4.48
N THR A 55 0.74 -12.46 -4.05
CA THR A 55 1.31 -13.75 -3.64
C THR A 55 0.66 -14.22 -2.33
N ALA A 56 0.70 -15.54 -2.09
CA ALA A 56 0.15 -16.13 -0.86
C ALA A 56 0.78 -15.56 0.42
N ASP A 57 2.07 -15.23 0.37
CA ASP A 57 2.78 -14.60 1.49
C ASP A 57 2.50 -13.08 1.60
N GLY A 58 1.93 -12.44 0.57
CA GLY A 58 1.63 -11.00 0.56
C GLY A 58 2.83 -10.09 0.31
N LYS A 59 4.02 -10.65 0.02
CA LYS A 59 5.21 -9.84 -0.27
C LYS A 59 5.12 -9.12 -1.61
N LYS A 60 4.35 -9.65 -2.57
CA LYS A 60 4.09 -8.99 -3.84
C LYS A 60 2.61 -8.93 -4.11
N GLY A 61 2.18 -7.85 -4.75
CA GLY A 61 0.81 -7.73 -5.21
C GLY A 61 0.56 -6.40 -5.89
N CYS A 62 -0.67 -6.23 -6.35
CA CYS A 62 -1.15 -5.02 -6.97
C CYS A 62 -2.61 -4.76 -6.60
N VAL A 63 -2.99 -3.49 -6.62
CA VAL A 63 -4.37 -3.04 -6.47
C VAL A 63 -4.65 -1.96 -7.51
N THR A 64 -5.81 -2.05 -8.16
CA THR A 64 -6.23 -1.07 -9.16
C THR A 64 -7.12 -0.03 -8.49
N VAL A 65 -6.58 1.17 -8.28
CA VAL A 65 -7.25 2.29 -7.62
C VAL A 65 -7.88 3.20 -8.67
N PRO A 66 -9.19 3.49 -8.57
CA PRO A 66 -9.85 4.44 -9.47
C PRO A 66 -9.54 5.88 -9.03
N ILE A 67 -8.45 6.45 -9.55
CA ILE A 67 -8.08 7.85 -9.27
C ILE A 67 -8.52 8.70 -10.47
N PHE A 68 -9.41 9.68 -10.25
CA PHE A 68 -9.96 10.57 -11.29
C PHE A 68 -10.56 9.84 -12.52
N GLY A 69 -11.10 8.64 -12.35
CA GLY A 69 -11.65 7.83 -13.43
C GLY A 69 -10.60 7.10 -14.28
N ILE A 70 -9.32 7.20 -13.93
CA ILE A 70 -8.24 6.44 -14.55
C ILE A 70 -7.92 5.22 -13.66
N PRO A 71 -7.93 3.99 -14.19
CA PRO A 71 -7.59 2.80 -13.43
C PRO A 71 -6.06 2.75 -13.23
N LEU A 72 -5.56 3.35 -12.16
CA LEU A 72 -4.14 3.30 -11.81
C LEU A 72 -3.86 2.05 -11.01
N LYS A 73 -2.86 1.28 -11.44
CA LYS A 73 -2.43 0.06 -10.75
C LYS A 73 -1.25 0.37 -9.86
N LEU A 74 -1.48 0.31 -8.55
CA LEU A 74 -0.48 0.43 -7.51
C LEU A 74 0.03 -0.97 -7.16
N CYS A 75 1.28 -1.27 -7.50
CA CYS A 75 1.93 -2.53 -7.16
C CYS A 75 2.93 -2.35 -6.03
N TRP A 76 3.09 -3.39 -5.22
CA TRP A 76 4.11 -3.46 -4.17
C TRP A 76 4.97 -4.71 -4.32
N GLU A 77 6.23 -4.57 -3.93
CA GLU A 77 7.17 -5.68 -3.78
C GLU A 77 8.03 -5.44 -2.53
N ILE A 78 7.84 -6.28 -1.52
CA ILE A 78 8.68 -6.32 -0.32
C ILE A 78 9.93 -7.13 -0.66
N ARG A 79 11.06 -6.44 -0.82
CA ARG A 79 12.33 -7.02 -1.30
C ARG A 79 13.15 -7.62 -0.17
N GLU A 80 13.22 -6.93 0.94
CA GLU A 80 14.02 -7.31 2.09
C GLU A 80 13.19 -7.06 3.35
N VAL A 81 13.19 -8.06 4.23
CA VAL A 81 12.61 -7.98 5.58
C VAL A 81 13.67 -8.54 6.50
N ASP A 82 14.20 -7.70 7.36
CA ASP A 82 14.96 -8.12 8.52
C ASP A 82 14.04 -7.99 9.73
N PRO A 83 13.41 -9.08 10.19
CA PRO A 83 12.41 -9.03 11.24
C PRO A 83 13.01 -9.20 12.64
N PHE A 84 14.34 -9.24 12.81
CA PHE A 84 14.99 -9.57 14.08
C PHE A 84 14.84 -8.45 15.12
N PRO A 85 13.90 -8.56 16.09
CA PRO A 85 13.70 -7.51 17.06
C PRO A 85 14.97 -7.32 17.91
N PRO A 86 15.28 -6.10 18.36
CA PRO A 86 14.41 -4.92 18.32
C PRO A 86 14.42 -4.16 16.98
N GLU A 87 15.39 -4.46 16.11
CA GLU A 87 15.60 -3.75 14.86
C GLU A 87 14.77 -4.36 13.72
N VAL A 88 13.99 -3.56 13.03
CA VAL A 88 13.25 -4.02 11.85
C VAL A 88 13.56 -3.13 10.66
N SER A 89 13.97 -3.76 9.57
CA SER A 89 14.22 -3.10 8.29
C SER A 89 13.33 -3.72 7.21
N ILE A 90 12.52 -2.91 6.57
CA ILE A 90 11.65 -3.33 5.47
C ILE A 90 11.89 -2.44 4.26
N ARG A 91 12.18 -3.09 3.14
CA ARG A 91 12.39 -2.45 1.86
C ARG A 91 11.23 -2.77 0.93
N VAL A 92 10.43 -1.77 0.62
CA VAL A 92 9.25 -1.91 -0.25
C VAL A 92 9.42 -1.08 -1.50
N ARG A 93 9.31 -1.71 -2.66
CA ARG A 93 9.14 -1.01 -3.93
C ARG A 93 7.66 -0.78 -4.16
N PHE A 94 7.27 0.46 -4.38
CA PHE A 94 5.96 0.81 -4.93
C PHE A 94 6.13 1.19 -6.40
N SER A 95 5.19 0.79 -7.24
CA SER A 95 5.11 1.27 -8.61
C SER A 95 3.69 1.61 -9.00
N VAL A 96 3.54 2.63 -9.84
CA VAL A 96 2.27 3.04 -10.44
C VAL A 96 2.35 2.74 -11.92
N SER A 97 1.38 1.96 -12.40
CA SER A 97 1.26 1.57 -13.80
C SER A 97 -0.16 1.76 -14.31
N HIS A 98 -0.30 1.92 -15.62
CA HIS A 98 -1.58 2.01 -16.33
C HIS A 98 -1.37 1.42 -17.74
N ASN A 99 -2.32 0.61 -18.20
CA ASN A 99 -2.19 -0.20 -19.42
C ASN A 99 -0.87 -0.98 -19.52
N GLY A 100 -0.38 -1.50 -18.39
CA GLY A 100 0.86 -2.28 -18.32
C GLY A 100 2.16 -1.48 -18.43
N SER A 101 2.09 -0.16 -18.59
CA SER A 101 3.27 0.72 -18.60
C SER A 101 3.52 1.28 -17.19
N GLU A 102 4.73 1.12 -16.66
CA GLU A 102 5.15 1.73 -15.39
C GLU A 102 5.48 3.21 -15.61
N TYR A 103 4.83 4.10 -14.86
CA TYR A 103 5.03 5.56 -14.97
C TYR A 103 5.96 6.08 -13.87
N PHE A 104 5.89 5.44 -12.70
CA PHE A 104 6.58 5.85 -11.50
C PHE A 104 6.92 4.62 -10.67
N SER A 105 8.12 4.62 -10.09
CA SER A 105 8.47 3.70 -9.03
C SER A 105 9.34 4.34 -7.97
N VAL A 106 9.09 3.96 -6.72
CA VAL A 106 9.83 4.42 -5.56
C VAL A 106 10.21 3.23 -4.68
N ILE A 107 11.42 3.25 -4.14
CA ILE A 107 11.83 2.30 -3.10
C ILE A 107 11.84 3.02 -1.76
N LEU A 108 10.95 2.56 -0.87
CA LEU A 108 10.87 3.00 0.50
C LEU A 108 11.63 2.01 1.38
N LEU A 109 12.61 2.52 2.11
CA LEU A 109 13.28 1.82 3.18
C LEU A 109 12.74 2.34 4.50
N MET A 110 12.07 1.48 5.25
CA MET A 110 11.67 1.75 6.62
C MET A 110 12.59 1.00 7.56
N LYS A 111 13.18 1.72 8.52
CA LYS A 111 14.05 1.16 9.55
C LYS A 111 13.60 1.65 10.91
N CYS A 112 13.40 0.73 11.84
CA CYS A 112 13.12 1.04 13.24
C CYS A 112 14.17 0.35 14.10
N GLU A 113 14.81 1.09 15.00
CA GLU A 113 15.78 0.51 15.96
C GLU A 113 15.06 -0.25 17.07
N ASP A 114 13.86 0.22 17.46
CA ASP A 114 12.99 -0.44 18.41
C ASP A 114 11.54 -0.40 17.94
N VAL A 115 11.00 -1.56 17.57
CA VAL A 115 9.59 -1.71 17.14
C VAL A 115 8.56 -1.32 18.21
N LEU A 116 8.93 -1.34 19.48
CA LEU A 116 8.08 -0.91 20.59
C LEU A 116 8.07 0.62 20.73
N ASN A 117 9.06 1.31 20.15
CA ASN A 117 9.17 2.76 20.16
C ASN A 117 9.15 3.36 18.74
N PRO A 118 7.96 3.74 18.24
CA PRO A 118 7.80 4.30 16.88
C PRO A 118 8.60 5.57 16.61
N SER A 119 9.11 6.28 17.62
CA SER A 119 9.97 7.46 17.42
C SER A 119 11.36 7.10 16.89
N THR A 120 11.77 5.84 17.02
CA THR A 120 13.04 5.32 16.48
C THR A 120 12.93 4.90 15.02
N CYS A 121 11.72 4.96 14.45
CA CYS A 121 11.47 4.61 13.07
C CYS A 121 11.82 5.77 12.13
N SER A 122 12.51 5.41 11.05
CA SER A 122 12.86 6.30 9.95
C SER A 122 12.33 5.73 8.63
N VAL A 123 11.94 6.64 7.73
CA VAL A 123 11.56 6.29 6.36
C VAL A 123 12.45 7.07 5.41
N THR A 124 13.19 6.32 4.60
CA THR A 124 14.12 6.84 3.60
C THR A 124 13.62 6.43 2.22
N VAL A 125 13.76 7.36 1.27
CA VAL A 125 13.53 7.08 -0.15
C VAL A 125 14.88 6.77 -0.74
N GLU A 126 15.10 5.53 -1.17
CA GLU A 126 16.39 5.11 -1.73
C GLU A 126 16.48 5.38 -3.24
N SER A 127 15.35 5.35 -3.93
CA SER A 127 15.27 5.54 -5.37
C SER A 127 13.91 6.07 -5.74
N GLU A 128 13.89 7.08 -6.62
CA GLU A 128 12.71 7.60 -7.30
C GLU A 128 12.99 7.50 -8.80
N ASN A 129 12.22 6.70 -9.52
CA ASN A 129 12.28 6.57 -10.97
C ASN A 129 10.99 7.12 -11.55
N VAL A 130 11.09 8.27 -12.22
CA VAL A 130 10.00 8.88 -12.98
C VAL A 130 10.24 8.55 -14.44
N LEU A 131 9.45 7.64 -15.00
CA LEU A 131 9.56 7.22 -16.40
C LEU A 131 8.78 8.14 -17.33
N MET A 132 7.76 8.85 -16.81
CA MET A 132 7.02 9.88 -17.52
C MET A 132 6.72 11.08 -16.61
N GLU A 133 7.26 12.26 -16.96
CA GLU A 133 7.12 13.48 -16.15
C GLU A 133 5.66 13.89 -15.91
N ALA A 134 4.76 13.61 -16.85
CA ALA A 134 3.34 13.95 -16.76
C ALA A 134 2.58 13.23 -15.62
N TYR A 135 3.12 12.12 -15.12
CA TYR A 135 2.50 11.29 -14.07
C TYR A 135 3.36 11.24 -12.81
N ARG A 136 4.25 12.24 -12.60
CA ARG A 136 5.08 12.30 -11.41
C ARG A 136 4.19 12.59 -10.19
N PRO A 137 4.01 11.64 -9.25
CA PRO A 137 3.24 11.92 -8.05
C PRO A 137 3.99 12.95 -7.20
N SER A 138 3.25 13.96 -6.72
CA SER A 138 3.78 14.91 -5.77
C SER A 138 3.70 14.32 -4.36
N CYS A 139 4.81 13.74 -3.91
CA CYS A 139 4.93 13.12 -2.59
C CYS A 139 5.37 14.11 -1.51
N ASN A 140 4.55 14.26 -0.46
CA ASN A 140 4.96 14.89 0.80
C ASN A 140 5.70 13.86 1.66
N TRP A 141 7.02 13.82 1.54
CA TRP A 141 7.86 12.87 2.27
C TRP A 141 7.76 13.01 3.79
N SER A 142 7.52 14.22 4.29
CA SER A 142 7.31 14.48 5.73
C SER A 142 5.98 13.93 6.23
N CYS A 143 4.95 13.84 5.38
CA CYS A 143 3.72 13.12 5.67
C CYS A 143 4.00 11.61 5.73
N LEU A 144 4.70 11.08 4.73
CA LEU A 144 5.00 9.64 4.62
C LEU A 144 5.82 9.14 5.82
N ARG A 145 6.86 9.89 6.22
CA ARG A 145 7.69 9.61 7.40
C ARG A 145 6.91 9.58 8.72
N ARG A 146 5.78 10.29 8.81
CA ARG A 146 4.91 10.28 10.00
C ARG A 146 3.86 9.18 9.95
N CYS A 147 3.41 8.81 8.75
CA CYS A 147 2.34 7.83 8.56
C CYS A 147 2.88 6.38 8.61
N ALA A 148 3.91 6.09 7.82
CA ALA A 148 4.33 4.72 7.56
C ALA A 148 4.91 3.96 8.78
N PRO A 149 5.60 4.59 9.77
CA PRO A 149 6.04 3.89 10.97
C PRO A 149 4.95 3.15 11.75
N GLY A 150 3.70 3.62 11.68
CA GLY A 150 2.57 2.94 12.30
C GLY A 150 2.33 1.52 11.77
N CYS A 151 2.79 1.23 10.56
CA CYS A 151 2.66 -0.07 9.90
C CYS A 151 3.50 -1.16 10.55
N ILE A 152 4.44 -0.82 11.44
CA ILE A 152 5.24 -1.82 12.16
C ILE A 152 4.42 -2.77 13.04
N ARG A 153 3.24 -2.33 13.46
CA ARG A 153 2.28 -3.16 14.19
C ARG A 153 1.77 -4.35 13.37
N CYS A 154 1.94 -4.33 12.04
CA CYS A 154 1.62 -5.46 11.18
C CYS A 154 2.58 -6.64 11.35
N GLY A 155 3.75 -6.46 11.98
CA GLY A 155 4.71 -7.55 12.20
C GLY A 155 5.11 -8.24 10.89
N THR A 156 4.91 -9.55 10.79
CA THR A 156 5.19 -10.34 9.58
C THR A 156 3.96 -10.50 8.66
N ASN A 157 2.85 -9.83 8.95
CA ASN A 157 1.68 -9.81 8.07
C ASN A 157 1.91 -8.82 6.92
N TYR A 158 2.42 -9.32 5.80
CA TYR A 158 2.80 -8.49 4.66
C TYR A 158 1.62 -7.86 3.91
N TRP A 159 0.44 -8.51 3.94
CA TRP A 159 -0.79 -7.91 3.43
C TRP A 159 -1.22 -6.69 4.26
N CYS A 160 -1.11 -6.77 5.59
CA CYS A 160 -1.33 -5.63 6.49
C CYS A 160 -0.33 -4.50 6.20
N TRP A 161 0.95 -4.84 6.03
CA TRP A 161 1.97 -3.87 5.66
C TRP A 161 1.66 -3.16 4.35
N ALA A 162 1.32 -3.91 3.31
CA ALA A 162 1.00 -3.36 2.00
C ALA A 162 -0.22 -2.43 2.05
N ALA A 163 -1.27 -2.82 2.77
CA ALA A 163 -2.46 -1.99 2.95
C ALA A 163 -2.13 -0.70 3.74
N CYS A 164 -1.41 -0.81 4.85
CA CYS A 164 -1.05 0.32 5.69
C CYS A 164 -0.10 1.31 4.97
N ALA A 165 0.99 0.80 4.40
CA ALA A 165 1.96 1.61 3.68
C ALA A 165 1.36 2.18 2.39
N GLY A 166 0.55 1.39 1.67
CA GLY A 166 -0.20 1.84 0.49
C GLY A 166 -1.15 2.98 0.81
N ALA A 167 -1.91 2.90 1.91
CA ALA A 167 -2.77 4.01 2.36
C ALA A 167 -1.96 5.28 2.70
N CYS A 168 -0.78 5.12 3.32
CA CYS A 168 0.13 6.24 3.56
C CYS A 168 0.65 6.85 2.27
N VAL A 169 1.01 6.03 1.28
CA VAL A 169 1.44 6.50 -0.05
C VAL A 169 0.32 7.27 -0.73
N LEU A 170 -0.89 6.71 -0.82
CA LEU A 170 -2.04 7.37 -1.45
C LEU A 170 -2.41 8.69 -0.76
N ARG A 171 -2.33 8.74 0.57
CA ARG A 171 -2.62 9.96 1.34
C ARG A 171 -1.54 11.03 1.17
N CYS A 172 -0.27 10.63 1.20
CA CYS A 172 0.86 11.56 1.25
C CYS A 172 1.40 11.93 -0.13
N CYS A 173 1.13 11.11 -1.14
CA CYS A 173 1.49 11.35 -2.52
C CYS A 173 0.23 11.68 -3.32
N ARG A 174 0.12 12.93 -3.75
CA ARG A 174 -0.89 13.32 -4.73
C ARG A 174 -0.46 12.72 -6.07
N VAL A 175 -1.17 11.68 -6.50
CA VAL A 175 -1.08 11.08 -7.82
C VAL A 175 -1.97 11.83 -8.78
#